data_AF-A0A8X8G9R8-F1
#
_entry.id   AF-A0A8X8G9R8-F1
#
_cell.length_a   1.000
_cell.length_b   1.000
_cell.length_c   1.000
_cell.angle_alpha   90.00
_cell.angle_beta   90.00
_cell.angle_gamma   90.00
#
_symmetry.space_group_name_H-M   'P 1'
#
loop_
_entity.id
_entity.type
_entity.pdbx_description
1 polymer ?
#
loop_
_entity_poly.entity_id
_entity_poly.type
_entity_poly.pdbx_seq_one_letter_code
_entity_poly.pdbx_strand_id
1 'polypeptide(L)'
;MLILLVLACAAMGIPLLALWGDGRRGAAMFIGFNTLTLLAILALAIQVLQDGAFTAGGGQFLVDDLSIVLVLVDGVVGLSTAWFSRNYM
;
A
#
# COMPACT_ATOMS: atom_id res chain seq x y z
N MET A 1 -12.37 -8.34 2.31
CA MET A 1 -12.04 -7.94 0.92
C MET A 1 -10.97 -6.86 0.86
N LEU A 2 -10.93 -5.89 1.79
CA LEU A 2 -9.97 -4.78 1.75
C LEU A 2 -8.49 -5.21 1.82
N ILE A 3 -8.18 -6.31 2.50
CA ILE A 3 -6.82 -6.87 2.50
C ILE A 3 -6.33 -7.22 1.08
N LEU A 4 -7.22 -7.74 0.21
CA LEU A 4 -6.87 -8.02 -1.19
C LEU A 4 -6.62 -6.74 -1.99
N LEU A 5 -7.33 -5.65 -1.66
CA LEU A 5 -7.10 -4.33 -2.27
C LEU A 5 -5.70 -3.82 -1.92
N VAL A 6 -5.31 -3.89 -0.64
CA VAL A 6 -3.96 -3.50 -0.18
C VAL A 6 -2.89 -4.32 -0.92
N LEU A 7 -3.06 -5.65 -0.96
CA LEU A 7 -2.12 -6.54 -1.64
C LEU A 7 -2.06 -6.26 -3.15
N ALA A 8 -3.21 -6.02 -3.80
CA ALA A 8 -3.24 -5.72 -5.23
C ALA A 8 -2.57 -4.37 -5.53
N CYS A 9 -2.84 -3.32 -4.75
CA CYS A 9 -2.20 -2.01 -4.92
C CYS A 9 -0.67 -2.10 -4.77
N ALA A 10 -0.20 -2.76 -3.71
CA ALA A 10 1.22 -2.96 -3.48
C ALA A 10 1.88 -3.82 -4.58
N ALA A 11 1.24 -4.91 -4.99
CA ALA A 11 1.78 -5.83 -5.98
C ALA A 11 1.79 -5.24 -7.40
N MET A 12 0.73 -4.54 -7.81
CA MET A 12 0.61 -3.97 -9.16
C MET A 12 1.62 -2.84 -9.43
N GLY A 13 2.04 -2.10 -8.40
CA GLY A 13 3.07 -1.08 -8.54
C GLY A 13 4.38 -1.63 -9.13
N ILE A 14 4.74 -2.87 -8.81
CA ILE A 14 5.99 -3.51 -9.23
C ILE A 14 6.07 -3.69 -10.77
N PRO A 15 5.19 -4.46 -11.43
CA PRO A 15 5.28 -4.66 -12.88
C PRO A 15 5.01 -3.38 -13.65
N LEU A 16 4.15 -2.50 -13.14
CA LEU A 16 3.82 -1.25 -13.84
C LEU A 16 5.00 -0.26 -13.83
N LEU A 17 5.72 -0.17 -12.71
CA LEU A 17 6.95 0.62 -12.66
C LEU A 17 8.11 -0.08 -13.39
N ALA A 18 8.17 -1.40 -13.41
CA ALA A 18 9.18 -2.12 -14.19
C ALA A 18 9.06 -1.86 -15.71
N LEU A 19 7.84 -1.70 -16.21
CA LEU A 19 7.56 -1.51 -17.63
C LEU A 19 7.46 -0.03 -18.05
N TRP A 20 6.99 0.86 -17.16
CA TRP A 20 6.71 2.27 -17.47
C TRP A 20 7.34 3.27 -16.48
N GLY A 21 8.21 2.83 -15.57
CA GLY A 21 8.78 3.62 -14.49
C GLY A 21 9.86 4.63 -14.87
N ASP A 22 10.05 4.93 -16.16
CA ASP A 22 11.12 5.82 -16.62
C ASP A 22 10.75 7.32 -16.49
N GLY A 23 11.71 8.10 -16.00
CA GLY A 23 11.67 9.55 -15.87
C GLY A 23 10.47 10.11 -15.09
N ARG A 24 10.03 11.30 -15.51
CA ARG A 24 8.93 12.06 -14.87
C ARG A 24 7.60 11.29 -14.80
N ARG A 25 7.34 10.36 -15.74
CA ARG A 25 6.12 9.55 -15.74
C ARG A 25 6.20 8.48 -14.66
N GLY A 26 7.35 7.80 -14.55
CA GLY A 26 7.61 6.84 -13.49
C GLY A 26 7.48 7.45 -12.10
N ALA A 27 8.03 8.64 -11.89
CA ALA A 27 7.87 9.35 -10.62
C ALA A 27 6.39 9.63 -10.27
N ALA A 28 5.58 10.08 -11.24
CA ALA A 28 4.16 10.29 -11.03
C ALA A 28 3.40 8.99 -10.75
N MET A 29 3.73 7.90 -11.45
CA MET A 29 3.17 6.58 -11.19
C MET A 29 3.54 6.07 -9.79
N PHE A 30 4.79 6.25 -9.37
CA PHE A 30 5.26 5.79 -8.07
C PHE A 30 4.54 6.50 -6.92
N ILE A 31 4.36 7.83 -7.02
CA ILE A 31 3.55 8.60 -6.07
C ILE A 31 2.09 8.13 -6.10
N GLY A 32 1.53 7.93 -7.29
CA GLY A 32 0.14 7.47 -7.47
C GLY A 32 -0.12 6.12 -6.81
N PHE A 33 0.74 5.13 -7.05
CA PHE A 33 0.63 3.80 -6.44
C PHE A 33 0.77 3.85 -4.92
N ASN A 34 1.76 4.55 -4.38
CA ASN A 34 1.90 4.67 -2.92
C ASN A 34 0.70 5.40 -2.28
N THR A 35 0.14 6.39 -2.97
CA THR A 35 -1.07 7.09 -2.50
C THR A 35 -2.27 6.13 -2.46
N LEU A 36 -2.49 5.35 -3.54
CA LEU A 36 -3.57 4.35 -3.59
C LEU A 36 -3.39 3.26 -2.54
N THR A 37 -2.17 2.77 -2.34
CA THR A 37 -1.86 1.79 -1.30
C THR A 37 -2.15 2.36 0.08
N LEU A 38 -1.73 3.59 0.40
CA LEU A 38 -2.03 4.22 1.68
C LEU A 38 -3.54 4.38 1.92
N LEU A 39 -4.31 4.76 0.90
CA LEU A 39 -5.78 4.83 1.00
C LEU A 39 -6.41 3.46 1.24
N ALA A 40 -5.91 2.41 0.58
CA ALA A 40 -6.36 1.03 0.81
C ALA A 40 -6.04 0.57 2.24
N ILE A 41 -4.88 0.93 2.77
CA ILE A 41 -4.45 0.64 4.13
C ILE A 41 -5.34 1.36 5.14
N LEU A 42 -5.65 2.63 4.92
CA LEU A 42 -6.56 3.40 5.78
C LEU A 42 -7.96 2.78 5.81
N ALA A 43 -8.47 2.35 4.66
CA ALA A 43 -9.75 1.65 4.59
C ALA A 43 -9.71 0.33 5.39
N LEU A 44 -8.63 -0.44 5.26
CA LEU A 44 -8.43 -1.67 6.02
C LEU A 44 -8.34 -1.40 7.53
N ALA A 45 -7.64 -0.34 7.94
CA ALA A 45 -7.51 0.08 9.33
C ALA A 45 -8.88 0.44 9.93
N ILE A 46 -9.71 1.17 9.19
CA ILE A 46 -11.10 1.49 9.59
C ILE A 46 -11.90 0.20 9.78
N GLN A 47 -11.76 -0.77 8.88
CA GLN A 47 -12.44 -2.06 9.01
C GLN A 47 -12.04 -2.79 10.29
N VAL A 48 -10.74 -2.92 10.58
CA VAL A 48 -10.25 -3.58 11.79
C VAL A 48 -10.71 -2.84 13.05
N LEU A 49 -10.74 -1.51 13.03
CA LEU A 49 -11.23 -0.71 14.14
C LEU A 49 -12.72 -0.95 14.44
N GLN A 50 -13.53 -1.21 13.41
CA GLN A 50 -14.98 -1.42 13.53
C GLN A 50 -15.35 -2.87 13.84
N ASP A 51 -14.74 -3.81 13.13
CA ASP A 51 -15.11 -5.23 13.13
C ASP A 51 -14.20 -6.09 14.01
N GLY A 52 -13.06 -5.55 14.46
CA GLY A 52 -12.02 -6.26 15.17
C GLY A 52 -11.06 -7.02 14.25
N ALA A 53 -10.12 -7.74 14.87
CA ALA A 53 -9.13 -8.55 14.17
C ALA A 53 -9.79 -9.75 13.45
N PHE A 54 -9.27 -10.12 12.29
CA PHE A 54 -9.79 -11.24 11.50
C PHE A 54 -8.69 -12.01 10.79
N THR A 55 -9.05 -13.17 10.23
CA THR A 55 -8.16 -13.95 9.36
C THR A 55 -8.67 -13.98 7.92
N ALA A 56 -7.74 -14.01 6.96
CA ALA A 56 -8.05 -14.11 5.53
C ALA A 56 -7.18 -15.17 4.84
N GLY A 57 -7.55 -15.55 3.61
CA GLY A 57 -6.79 -16.51 2.79
C GLY A 57 -6.72 -17.92 3.39
N GLY A 58 -7.79 -18.38 4.05
CA GLY A 58 -7.81 -19.68 4.73
C GLY A 58 -6.96 -19.73 6.00
N GLY A 59 -6.73 -18.58 6.67
CA GLY A 59 -5.95 -18.49 7.90
C GLY A 59 -4.47 -18.10 7.69
N GLN A 60 -4.06 -17.81 6.45
CA GLN A 60 -2.69 -17.41 6.14
C GLN A 60 -2.37 -15.97 6.52
N PHE A 61 -3.39 -15.10 6.55
CA PHE A 61 -3.24 -13.71 6.93
C PHE A 61 -4.01 -13.45 8.21
N LEU A 62 -3.29 -13.20 9.31
CA LEU A 62 -3.86 -12.59 10.50
C LEU A 62 -3.80 -11.07 10.33
N VAL A 63 -4.95 -10.40 10.39
CA VAL A 63 -5.07 -8.94 10.32
C VAL A 63 -5.54 -8.45 11.67
N ASP A 64 -4.59 -8.01 12.48
CA ASP A 64 -4.78 -7.51 13.83
C ASP A 64 -4.25 -6.07 13.99
N ASP A 65 -4.42 -5.50 15.18
CA ASP A 65 -4.04 -4.11 15.47
C ASP A 65 -2.54 -3.86 15.20
N LEU A 66 -1.68 -4.83 15.53
CA LEU A 66 -0.25 -4.73 15.26
C LEU A 66 0.03 -4.67 13.77
N SER A 67 -0.58 -5.57 12.98
CA SER A 67 -0.44 -5.59 11.53
C SER A 67 -0.89 -4.28 10.90
N ILE A 68 -2.00 -3.70 11.39
CA ILE A 68 -2.48 -2.40 10.92
C ILE A 68 -1.48 -1.27 11.22
N VAL A 69 -0.91 -1.22 12.43
CA VAL A 69 0.11 -0.22 12.77
C VAL A 69 1.33 -0.35 11.86
N LEU A 70 1.83 -1.57 11.64
CA LEU A 70 3.00 -1.80 10.79
C LEU A 70 2.75 -1.36 9.34
N VAL A 71 1.60 -1.73 8.79
CA VAL A 71 1.27 -1.41 7.41
C VAL A 71 0.94 0.09 7.24
N LEU A 72 0.38 0.76 8.25
CA LEU A 72 0.22 2.22 8.25
C LEU A 72 1.56 2.95 8.19
N VAL A 73 2.53 2.53 9.01
CA VAL A 73 3.89 3.09 8.99
C VAL A 73 4.54 2.86 7.64
N ASP A 74 4.45 1.64 7.09
CA ASP A 74 4.94 1.30 5.76
C ASP A 74 4.33 2.19 4.67
N GLY A 75 3.00 2.37 4.68
CA GLY A 75 2.31 3.22 3.70
C GLY A 75 2.74 4.70 3.76
N VAL A 76 2.92 5.26 4.96
CA VAL A 76 3.38 6.65 5.13
C VAL A 76 4.83 6.81 4.69
N VAL A 77 5.70 5.87 5.07
CA VAL A 77 7.11 5.86 4.67
C VAL A 77 7.23 5.65 3.15
N GLY A 78 6.43 4.77 2.56
CA GLY A 78 6.38 4.51 1.12
C GLY A 78 5.97 5.75 0.33
N LEU A 79 4.89 6.44 0.74
CA LEU A 79 4.47 7.69 0.10
C LEU A 79 5.52 8.79 0.25
N SER A 80 6.15 8.91 1.42
CA SER A 80 7.21 9.89 1.65
C SER A 80 8.41 9.61 0.74
N THR A 81 8.82 8.34 0.65
CA THR A 81 9.88 7.87 -0.26
C THR A 81 9.56 8.25 -1.69
N ALA A 82 8.33 8.02 -2.15
CA ALA A 82 7.91 8.36 -3.51
C ALA A 82 7.96 9.86 -3.81
N TRP A 83 7.59 10.71 -2.84
CA TRP A 83 7.70 12.15 -2.99
C TRP A 83 9.16 12.63 -3.02
N PHE A 84 10.02 12.07 -2.16
CA PHE A 84 11.44 12.45 -2.11
C PHE A 84 12.23 11.90 -3.29
N SER A 85 11.92 10.70 -3.78
CA SER A 85 12.62 10.09 -4.91
C SER A 85 12.32 10.77 -6.24
N ARG A 86 11.20 11.50 -6.35
CA ARG A 86 10.73 12.13 -7.59
C ARG A 86 11.76 12.97 -8.33
N ASN A 87 12.67 13.65 -7.63
CA ASN A 87 13.68 14.49 -8.27
C ASN A 87 14.94 13.72 -8.69
N TYR A 88 15.05 12.44 -8.30
CA TYR A 88 16.15 11.54 -8.63
C TYR A 88 15.76 10.46 -9.66
N MET A 89 14.48 10.41 -10.06
CA MET A 89 13.91 9.51 -11.07
C MET A 89 13.68 10.26 -12.38
#